data_AF-A0A2N2TS18-F1
#
_entry.id   AF-A0A2N2TS18-F1
#
_cell.length_a   1.000
_cell.length_b   1.000
_cell.length_c   1.000
_cell.angle_alpha   90.00
_cell.angle_beta   90.00
_cell.angle_gamma   90.00
#
_symmetry.space_group_name_H-M   'P 1'
#
loop_
_entity.id
_entity.type
_entity.pdbx_description
1 polymer ?
#
loop_
_entity_poly.entity_id
_entity_poly.type
_entity_poly.pdbx_seq_one_letter_code
_entity_poly.pdbx_strand_id
1 'polypeptide(L)'
;MTGGYFNPDWRAKVTVPVKRVGDHWEFFYGGDVPVREGTLGELTINADGITDEDFRKRVSQELVIKILHEGARLHVALSDQSKKGARVGKWPEVFPPSVPPGTTRFECVTLGPSKPKSRQMDLVTVVEPGGLWLKLKGLERTELVGSTVLMPSGFATQNAISLNHALTLLSQAYETHRISNTGNVYTRLFYEEPGGRWFPLNDLREGVQAVGERKLLNDTWQHVEQVLGWRPTSPKKGKRK
;
A
#
# COMPACT_ATOMS: atom_id res chain seq x y z
N MET A 1 15.08 -31.27 4.62
CA MET A 1 13.65 -31.32 4.99
C MET A 1 13.08 -29.92 4.89
N THR A 2 12.61 -29.54 3.70
CA THR A 2 12.11 -28.20 3.38
C THR A 2 10.61 -28.16 3.65
N GLY A 3 10.23 -27.59 4.80
CA GLY A 3 8.84 -27.32 5.14
C GLY A 3 8.30 -26.22 4.22
N GLY A 4 7.53 -26.63 3.22
CA GLY A 4 6.79 -25.71 2.36
C GLY A 4 5.72 -25.00 3.18
N TYR A 5 5.80 -23.67 3.22
CA TYR A 5 4.75 -22.80 3.72
C TYR A 5 3.51 -22.98 2.83
N PHE A 6 2.57 -23.82 3.25
CA PHE A 6 1.28 -23.95 2.60
C PHE A 6 0.46 -22.71 2.95
N ASN A 7 0.28 -21.81 1.98
CA ASN A 7 -0.67 -20.71 2.10
C ASN A 7 -2.08 -21.27 1.78
N PRO A 8 -3.01 -21.33 2.75
CA PRO A 8 -4.34 -21.91 2.55
C PRO A 8 -5.20 -21.15 1.52
N ASP A 9 -4.79 -19.94 1.12
CA ASP A 9 -5.47 -19.14 0.07
C ASP A 9 -4.73 -19.15 -1.27
N TRP A 10 -3.74 -20.04 -1.48
CA TRP A 10 -3.07 -20.14 -2.77
C TRP A 10 -4.02 -20.67 -3.85
N ARG A 11 -4.56 -19.77 -4.66
CA ARG A 11 -5.14 -20.11 -5.97
C ARG A 11 -4.06 -20.08 -7.04
N ALA A 12 -3.85 -21.18 -7.74
CA ALA A 12 -2.92 -21.24 -8.86
C ALA A 12 -3.30 -20.16 -9.90
N LYS A 13 -2.42 -19.19 -10.12
CA LYS A 13 -2.55 -18.22 -11.20
C LYS A 13 -1.89 -18.80 -12.45
N VAL A 14 -2.59 -18.74 -13.58
CA VAL A 14 -2.08 -19.19 -14.88
C VAL A 14 -2.16 -18.01 -15.84
N THR A 15 -1.09 -17.76 -16.59
CA THR A 15 -1.07 -16.71 -17.62
C THR A 15 -1.70 -17.26 -18.90
N VAL A 16 -2.76 -16.61 -19.36
CA VAL A 16 -3.44 -16.97 -20.61
C VAL A 16 -3.11 -15.93 -21.68
N PRO A 17 -2.36 -16.27 -22.74
CA PRO A 17 -2.07 -15.33 -23.81
C PRO A 17 -3.32 -15.09 -24.65
N VAL A 18 -3.66 -13.82 -24.87
CA VAL A 18 -4.83 -13.39 -25.63
C VAL A 18 -4.44 -12.33 -26.66
N LYS A 19 -5.22 -12.20 -27.72
CA LYS A 19 -5.09 -11.13 -28.73
C LYS A 19 -6.44 -10.44 -28.95
N ARG A 20 -6.39 -9.16 -29.29
CA ARG A 20 -7.56 -8.39 -29.67
C ARG A 20 -7.91 -8.69 -31.13
N VAL A 21 -9.13 -9.14 -31.41
CA VAL A 21 -9.64 -9.36 -32.77
C VAL A 21 -10.97 -8.64 -32.90
N GLY A 22 -10.98 -7.55 -33.67
CA GLY A 22 -12.15 -6.66 -33.75
C GLY A 22 -12.57 -6.17 -32.36
N ASP A 23 -13.79 -6.53 -31.95
CA ASP A 23 -14.43 -6.06 -30.73
C ASP A 23 -14.34 -7.02 -29.53
N HIS A 24 -13.68 -8.18 -29.66
CA HIS A 24 -13.50 -9.16 -28.58
C HIS A 24 -12.03 -9.57 -28.39
N TRP A 25 -11.76 -10.24 -27.26
CA TRP A 25 -10.46 -10.86 -26.98
C TRP A 25 -10.55 -12.35 -27.30
N GLU A 26 -9.59 -12.86 -28.05
CA GLU A 26 -9.48 -14.29 -28.37
C GLU A 26 -8.26 -14.89 -27.71
N PHE A 27 -8.32 -16.19 -27.42
CA PHE A 27 -7.12 -16.94 -27.08
C PHE A 27 -6.10 -16.81 -28.23
N PHE A 28 -4.83 -16.68 -27.89
CA PHE A 28 -3.79 -16.42 -28.89
C PHE A 28 -3.77 -17.46 -30.02
N TYR A 29 -4.06 -18.71 -29.69
CA TYR A 29 -4.14 -19.84 -30.64
C TYR A 29 -5.52 -20.03 -31.29
N GLY A 30 -6.44 -19.08 -31.09
CA GLY A 30 -7.79 -19.08 -31.66
C GLY A 30 -8.86 -19.58 -30.69
N GLY A 31 -10.09 -19.09 -30.89
CA GLY A 31 -11.24 -19.40 -30.05
C GLY A 31 -11.40 -18.47 -28.85
N ASP A 32 -12.49 -18.68 -28.12
CA ASP A 32 -12.82 -17.92 -26.91
C ASP A 32 -11.88 -18.28 -25.74
N VAL A 33 -11.80 -17.39 -24.75
CA VAL A 33 -11.03 -17.64 -23.52
C VAL A 33 -11.95 -18.40 -22.54
N PRO A 34 -11.69 -19.70 -22.26
CA PRO A 34 -12.64 -20.55 -21.54
C PRO A 34 -12.62 -20.28 -20.03
N VAL A 35 -13.13 -19.14 -19.61
CA VAL A 35 -13.26 -18.72 -18.21
C VAL A 35 -14.72 -18.63 -17.81
N ARG A 36 -15.02 -18.81 -16.51
CA ARG A 36 -16.39 -18.70 -16.00
C ARG A 36 -16.86 -17.25 -16.06
N GLU A 37 -18.14 -17.04 -16.28
CA GLU A 37 -18.76 -15.71 -16.20
C GLU A 37 -18.47 -15.06 -14.84
N GLY A 38 -18.14 -13.76 -14.86
CA GLY A 38 -17.77 -13.00 -13.65
C GLY A 38 -16.34 -13.23 -13.15
N THR A 39 -15.52 -14.04 -13.84
CA THR A 39 -14.10 -14.18 -13.51
C THR A 39 -13.37 -12.86 -13.74
N LEU A 40 -12.72 -12.33 -12.69
CA LEU A 40 -11.84 -11.17 -12.78
C LEU A 40 -10.47 -11.60 -13.35
N GLY A 41 -9.99 -10.85 -14.35
CA GLY A 41 -8.67 -11.01 -14.93
C GLY A 41 -7.95 -9.67 -15.06
N GLU A 42 -6.63 -9.71 -15.09
CA GLU A 42 -5.78 -8.54 -15.34
C GLU A 42 -5.34 -8.54 -16.80
N LEU A 43 -5.45 -7.38 -17.47
CA LEU A 43 -4.99 -7.21 -18.85
C LEU A 43 -3.71 -6.36 -18.86
N THR A 44 -2.58 -6.99 -19.14
CA THR A 44 -1.29 -6.31 -19.30
C THR A 44 -0.98 -6.16 -20.79
N ILE A 45 -0.95 -4.92 -21.28
CA ILE A 45 -0.61 -4.59 -22.67
C ILE A 45 0.39 -3.44 -22.74
N ASN A 46 1.12 -3.34 -23.85
CA ASN A 46 2.00 -2.20 -24.10
C ASN A 46 1.16 -0.94 -24.30
N ALA A 47 1.60 0.18 -23.73
CA ALA A 47 0.89 1.46 -23.83
C ALA A 47 0.70 1.90 -25.29
N ASP A 48 1.63 1.57 -26.18
CA ASP A 48 1.57 1.87 -27.62
C ASP A 48 0.47 1.07 -28.35
N GLY A 49 -0.04 0.00 -27.74
CA GLY A 49 -1.18 -0.76 -28.23
C GLY A 49 -2.54 -0.14 -27.89
N ILE A 50 -2.57 0.97 -27.15
CA ILE A 50 -3.80 1.70 -26.81
C ILE A 50 -4.02 2.78 -27.86
N THR A 51 -5.11 2.64 -28.64
CA THR A 51 -5.44 3.56 -29.74
C THR A 51 -6.11 4.85 -29.29
N ASP A 52 -6.82 4.83 -28.16
CA ASP A 52 -7.41 6.01 -27.54
C ASP A 52 -6.36 6.74 -26.70
N GLU A 53 -5.87 7.87 -27.20
CA GLU A 53 -4.85 8.69 -26.55
C GLU A 53 -5.31 9.28 -25.21
N ASP A 54 -6.60 9.61 -25.05
CA ASP A 54 -7.14 10.10 -23.78
C ASP A 54 -7.19 8.97 -22.76
N PHE A 55 -7.62 7.78 -23.18
CA PHE A 55 -7.58 6.59 -22.34
C PHE A 55 -6.15 6.20 -21.98
N ARG A 56 -5.21 6.22 -22.94
CA ARG A 56 -3.79 5.96 -22.72
C ARG A 56 -3.20 6.91 -21.70
N LYS A 57 -3.46 8.22 -21.82
CA LYS A 57 -3.02 9.22 -20.85
C LYS A 57 -3.61 8.93 -19.48
N ARG A 58 -4.91 8.64 -19.38
CA ARG A 58 -5.58 8.31 -18.10
C ARG A 58 -4.99 7.07 -17.42
N VAL A 59 -4.79 5.97 -18.14
CA VAL A 59 -4.27 4.72 -17.55
C VAL A 59 -2.75 4.69 -17.36
N SER A 60 -2.03 5.67 -17.91
CA SER A 60 -0.59 5.83 -17.69
C SER A 60 -0.22 6.97 -16.75
N GLN A 61 -1.21 7.77 -16.32
CA GLN A 61 -1.01 8.88 -15.40
C GLN A 61 -0.41 8.41 -14.07
N GLU A 62 0.50 9.22 -13.55
CA GLU A 62 1.00 9.09 -12.19
C GLU A 62 0.17 10.00 -11.29
N LEU A 63 -0.47 9.42 -10.27
CA LEU A 63 -1.29 10.13 -9.31
C LEU A 63 -0.66 9.99 -7.92
N VAL A 64 -0.45 11.11 -7.23
CA VAL A 64 0.12 11.14 -5.88
C VAL A 64 -0.90 11.75 -4.94
N ILE A 65 -1.42 10.96 -4.00
CA ILE A 65 -2.45 11.39 -3.05
C ILE A 65 -1.88 11.32 -1.64
N LYS A 66 -2.06 12.37 -0.86
CA LYS A 66 -1.67 12.38 0.55
C LYS A 66 -2.69 11.59 1.38
N ILE A 67 -2.25 10.54 2.06
CA ILE A 67 -3.09 9.69 2.91
C ILE A 67 -2.98 10.10 4.38
N LEU A 68 -1.76 10.34 4.88
CA LEU A 68 -1.53 10.76 6.26
C LEU A 68 -0.76 12.08 6.30
N HIS A 69 -1.12 12.90 7.28
CA HIS A 69 -0.46 14.19 7.52
C HIS A 69 0.78 14.03 8.39
N GLU A 70 1.63 15.06 8.38
CA GLU A 70 2.68 15.23 9.40
C GLU A 70 2.06 15.17 10.79
N GLY A 71 2.78 14.55 11.73
CA GLY A 71 2.28 14.31 13.08
C GLY A 71 1.44 13.04 13.22
N ALA A 72 1.08 12.35 12.13
CA ALA A 72 0.37 11.08 12.23
C ALA A 72 1.24 10.01 12.91
N ARG A 73 0.65 9.34 13.91
CA ARG A 73 1.30 8.27 14.67
C ARG A 73 1.22 6.95 13.92
N LEU A 74 2.31 6.21 13.93
CA LEU A 74 2.40 4.87 13.39
C LEU A 74 2.96 3.92 14.44
N HIS A 75 2.36 2.74 14.56
CA HIS A 75 2.87 1.68 15.41
C HIS A 75 3.74 0.71 14.62
N VAL A 76 4.89 0.35 15.18
CA VAL A 76 5.84 -0.60 14.60
C VAL A 76 5.80 -1.89 15.41
N ALA A 77 5.40 -2.99 14.77
CA ALA A 77 5.37 -4.33 15.36
C ALA A 77 6.74 -4.99 15.26
N LEU A 78 7.33 -5.31 16.42
CA LEU A 78 8.66 -5.90 16.55
C LEU A 78 8.60 -7.25 17.28
N SER A 79 9.53 -8.12 16.93
CA SER A 79 9.75 -9.45 17.52
C SER A 79 10.94 -9.42 18.48
N ASP A 80 10.81 -8.67 19.57
CA ASP A 80 11.78 -8.60 20.68
C ASP A 80 11.81 -9.92 21.48
N GLN A 81 12.94 -10.62 21.48
CA GLN A 81 13.13 -11.89 22.22
C GLN A 81 13.78 -11.72 23.59
N SER A 82 14.06 -10.49 24.06
CA SER A 82 14.72 -10.23 25.34
C SER A 82 14.01 -10.86 26.54
N LYS A 83 12.69 -11.02 26.48
CA LYS A 83 11.87 -11.67 27.51
C LYS A 83 11.31 -13.04 27.11
N LYS A 84 12.04 -13.81 26.28
CA LYS A 84 11.66 -15.18 25.86
C LYS A 84 10.23 -15.27 25.30
N GLY A 85 9.83 -14.29 24.48
CA GLY A 85 8.51 -14.26 23.85
C GLY A 85 7.41 -13.56 24.65
N ALA A 86 7.69 -13.08 25.86
CA ALA A 86 6.73 -12.27 26.61
C ALA A 86 6.56 -10.88 25.97
N ARG A 87 5.36 -10.31 26.13
CA ARG A 87 5.03 -8.96 25.67
C ARG A 87 5.86 -7.91 26.42
N VAL A 88 6.45 -6.99 25.68
CA VAL A 88 7.31 -5.91 26.18
C VAL A 88 6.75 -4.55 25.74
N GLY A 89 6.82 -3.56 26.62
CA GLY A 89 6.42 -2.18 26.34
C GLY A 89 4.92 -1.92 26.45
N LYS A 90 4.48 -0.81 25.87
CA LYS A 90 3.07 -0.41 25.82
C LYS A 90 2.41 -1.02 24.60
N TRP A 91 1.34 -1.76 24.82
CA TRP A 91 0.54 -2.36 23.76
C TRP A 91 -0.67 -1.48 23.46
N PRO A 92 -1.12 -1.40 22.20
CA PRO A 92 -2.37 -0.72 21.88
C PRO A 92 -3.54 -1.41 22.61
N GLU A 93 -4.47 -0.61 23.13
CA GLU A 93 -5.67 -1.12 23.82
C GLU A 93 -6.55 -1.95 22.88
N VAL A 94 -6.65 -1.51 21.63
CA VAL A 94 -7.34 -2.22 20.56
C VAL A 94 -6.31 -2.98 19.73
N PHE A 95 -6.39 -4.31 19.74
CA PHE A 95 -5.48 -5.15 18.98
C PHE A 95 -5.72 -5.03 17.48
N PRO A 96 -4.67 -4.80 16.66
CA PRO A 96 -4.79 -4.89 15.22
C PRO A 96 -5.16 -6.34 14.83
N PRO A 97 -6.08 -6.55 13.88
CA PRO A 97 -6.53 -7.90 13.50
C PRO A 97 -5.45 -8.72 12.78
N SER A 98 -4.43 -8.07 12.22
CA SER A 98 -3.42 -8.68 11.33
C SER A 98 -1.99 -8.52 11.85
N VAL A 99 -1.78 -8.59 13.17
CA VAL A 99 -0.44 -8.50 13.77
C VAL A 99 0.41 -9.71 13.34
N PRO A 100 1.65 -9.50 12.85
CA PRO A 100 2.53 -10.61 12.50
C PRO A 100 2.75 -11.58 13.67
N PRO A 101 2.74 -12.90 13.43
CA PRO A 101 3.01 -13.88 14.47
C PRO A 101 4.40 -13.66 15.06
N GLY A 102 4.51 -13.81 16.39
CA GLY A 102 5.76 -13.54 17.12
C GLY A 102 6.03 -12.06 17.41
N THR A 103 5.09 -11.16 17.15
CA THR A 103 5.17 -9.78 17.65
C THR A 103 5.13 -9.79 19.17
N THR A 104 6.12 -9.17 19.79
CA THR A 104 6.30 -9.10 21.26
C THR A 104 6.50 -7.67 21.75
N ARG A 105 6.68 -6.69 20.85
CA ARG A 105 6.82 -5.27 21.18
C ARG A 105 6.11 -4.41 20.14
N PHE A 106 5.51 -3.32 20.62
CA PHE A 106 5.09 -2.20 19.79
C PHE A 106 5.88 -0.94 20.16
N GLU A 107 6.37 -0.25 19.13
CA GLU A 107 6.95 1.10 19.28
C GLU A 107 6.11 2.12 18.51
N CYS A 108 6.10 3.36 18.98
CA CYS A 108 5.36 4.45 18.33
C CYS A 108 6.35 5.39 17.63
N VAL A 109 6.16 5.58 16.33
CA VAL A 109 6.89 6.58 15.53
C VAL A 109 5.90 7.60 14.98
N THR A 110 6.39 8.76 14.57
CA THR A 110 5.54 9.84 14.04
C THR A 110 6.03 10.29 12.67
N LEU A 111 5.12 10.56 11.74
CA LEU A 111 5.49 11.15 10.45
C LEU A 111 6.02 12.58 10.68
N GLY A 112 7.27 12.81 10.32
CA GLY A 112 7.97 14.08 10.42
C GLY A 112 7.89 14.89 9.11
N PRO A 113 8.63 16.00 9.02
CA PRO A 113 8.56 16.92 7.88
C PRO A 113 9.06 16.28 6.57
N SER A 114 8.64 16.86 5.45
CA SER A 114 9.09 16.47 4.12
C SER A 114 10.60 16.60 3.99
N LYS A 115 11.22 15.70 3.21
CA LYS A 115 12.65 15.82 2.89
C LYS A 115 12.87 17.10 2.08
N PRO A 116 13.94 17.88 2.35
CA PRO A 116 14.30 18.97 1.46
C PRO A 116 14.62 18.39 0.07
N LYS A 117 13.86 18.80 -0.96
CA LYS A 117 14.14 18.43 -2.35
C LYS A 117 15.50 19.03 -2.73
N SER A 118 16.52 18.19 -2.88
CA SER A 118 17.81 18.65 -3.41
C SER A 118 17.69 18.90 -4.92
N ARG A 119 17.33 20.14 -5.29
CA ARG A 119 17.66 20.88 -6.54
C ARG A 119 16.54 21.86 -6.88
N GLN A 120 16.63 23.06 -6.33
CA GLN A 120 16.81 24.32 -7.06
C GLN A 120 16.74 25.44 -6.03
N MET A 121 17.77 26.28 -6.01
CA MET A 121 17.66 27.63 -5.47
C MET A 121 16.56 28.32 -6.28
N ASP A 122 15.45 28.69 -5.63
CA ASP A 122 14.76 29.96 -5.85
C ASP A 122 13.57 30.13 -4.89
N LEU A 123 13.51 31.32 -4.29
CA LEU A 123 12.36 32.09 -3.80
C LEU A 123 11.28 31.34 -2.97
N VAL A 124 11.26 31.66 -1.67
CA VAL A 124 10.19 31.33 -0.69
C VAL A 124 9.67 29.91 -0.85
N THR A 125 10.48 28.92 -0.47
CA THR A 125 10.04 27.55 -0.36
C THR A 125 8.96 27.45 0.72
N VAL A 126 7.70 27.42 0.30
CA VAL A 126 6.62 26.86 1.12
C VAL A 126 7.04 25.41 1.39
N VAL A 127 7.57 25.15 2.59
CA VAL A 127 7.95 23.81 3.01
C VAL A 127 6.65 23.01 3.07
N GLU A 128 6.41 22.17 2.07
CA GLU A 128 5.23 21.30 2.09
C GLU A 128 5.29 20.42 3.34
N PRO A 129 4.24 20.44 4.19
CA PRO A 129 4.24 19.64 5.41
C PRO A 129 4.36 18.15 5.07
N GLY A 130 5.08 17.42 5.92
CA GLY A 130 5.35 16.00 5.79
C GLY A 130 4.10 15.12 5.77
N GLY A 131 4.30 13.81 5.65
CA GLY A 131 3.19 12.86 5.61
C GLY A 131 3.51 11.56 4.89
N LEU A 132 2.45 10.84 4.54
CA LEU A 132 2.46 9.62 3.77
C LEU A 132 1.60 9.82 2.52
N TRP A 133 2.15 9.48 1.36
CA TRP A 133 1.46 9.60 0.08
C TRP A 133 1.33 8.23 -0.59
N LEU A 134 0.18 7.98 -1.21
CA LEU A 134 -0.05 6.91 -2.16
C LEU A 134 0.36 7.41 -3.53
N LYS A 135 1.40 6.81 -4.10
CA LYS A 135 1.78 7.00 -5.49
C LYS A 135 1.20 5.87 -6.31
N LEU A 136 0.33 6.22 -7.24
CA LEU A 136 -0.30 5.36 -8.22
C LEU A 136 0.36 5.63 -9.57
N LYS A 137 0.75 4.57 -10.28
CA LYS A 137 1.10 4.66 -11.70
C LYS A 137 0.12 3.81 -12.49
N GLY A 138 -0.82 4.47 -13.16
CA GLY A 138 -1.97 3.81 -13.79
C GLY A 138 -2.85 3.10 -12.75
N LEU A 139 -3.30 1.88 -13.08
CA LEU A 139 -4.18 1.06 -12.23
C LEU A 139 -3.47 -0.05 -11.45
N GLU A 140 -2.17 -0.29 -11.69
CA GLU A 140 -1.49 -1.49 -11.15
C GLU A 140 -0.56 -1.21 -9.96
N ARG A 141 0.12 -0.06 -9.95
CA ARG A 141 1.25 0.13 -9.03
C ARG A 141 0.96 1.18 -7.98
N THR A 142 0.61 0.69 -6.79
CA THR A 142 0.54 1.43 -5.53
C THR A 142 1.88 1.33 -4.78
N GLU A 143 2.50 2.49 -4.54
CA GLU A 143 3.66 2.64 -3.66
C GLU A 143 3.32 3.66 -2.56
N LEU A 144 3.74 3.39 -1.32
CA LEU A 144 3.64 4.38 -0.25
C LEU A 144 4.96 5.13 -0.13
N VAL A 145 4.91 6.44 -0.31
CA VAL A 145 6.04 7.34 -0.15
C VAL A 145 5.86 8.08 1.16
N GLY A 146 6.79 7.90 2.11
CA GLY A 146 6.77 8.58 3.41
C GLY A 146 7.78 9.73 3.47
N SER A 147 7.47 10.73 4.27
CA SER A 147 8.41 11.77 4.69
C SER A 147 9.45 11.24 5.68
N THR A 148 10.19 12.13 6.34
CA THR A 148 11.02 11.74 7.48
C THR A 148 10.15 11.18 8.61
N VAL A 149 10.75 10.41 9.51
CA VAL A 149 10.05 9.75 10.60
C VAL A 149 10.72 10.14 11.91
N LEU A 150 9.95 10.71 12.83
CA LEU A 150 10.39 10.99 14.18
C LEU A 150 10.38 9.70 14.99
N MET A 151 11.53 9.36 15.56
CA MET A 151 11.74 8.14 16.32
C MET A 151 11.21 8.28 17.75
N PRO A 152 11.00 7.17 18.49
CA PRO A 152 10.48 7.24 19.85
C PRO A 152 11.38 8.05 20.79
N SER A 153 10.79 8.68 21.81
CA SER A 153 11.54 9.43 22.82
C SER A 153 12.56 8.52 23.53
N GLY A 154 13.83 8.94 23.55
CA GLY A 154 14.92 8.15 24.14
C GLY A 154 15.65 7.22 23.16
N PHE A 155 15.28 7.23 21.89
CA PHE A 155 16.03 6.54 20.84
C PHE A 155 17.27 7.34 20.42
N ALA A 156 18.39 6.66 20.16
CA ALA A 156 19.68 7.33 19.88
C ALA A 156 19.64 8.21 18.62
N THR A 157 18.92 7.76 17.59
CA THR A 157 18.64 8.54 16.38
C THR A 157 17.27 9.17 16.50
N GLN A 158 17.19 10.51 16.48
CA GLN A 158 15.91 11.21 16.64
C GLN A 158 15.04 11.18 15.37
N ASN A 159 15.66 11.17 14.18
CA ASN A 159 14.97 11.25 12.90
C ASN A 159 15.48 10.16 11.94
N ALA A 160 14.56 9.36 11.40
CA ALA A 160 14.84 8.45 10.30
C ALA A 160 14.44 9.06 8.95
N ILE A 161 15.22 8.77 7.91
CA ILE A 161 14.98 9.29 6.57
C ILE A 161 13.80 8.63 5.85
N SER A 162 13.23 7.53 6.36
CA SER A 162 12.06 6.87 5.77
C SER A 162 11.46 5.86 6.76
N LEU A 163 10.25 5.37 6.46
CA LEU A 163 9.63 4.29 7.23
C LEU A 163 10.48 3.00 7.25
N ASN A 164 11.10 2.65 6.12
CA ASN A 164 12.02 1.51 6.05
C ASN A 164 13.27 1.76 6.92
N HIS A 165 13.83 2.97 6.90
CA HIS A 165 14.96 3.30 7.75
C HIS A 165 14.59 3.26 9.23
N ALA A 166 13.40 3.77 9.60
CA ALA A 166 12.88 3.69 10.96
C ALA A 166 12.72 2.23 11.41
N LEU A 167 12.15 1.36 10.56
CA LEU A 167 12.01 -0.07 10.85
C LEU A 167 13.38 -0.73 11.05
N THR A 168 14.35 -0.44 10.18
CA THR A 168 15.72 -0.98 10.31
C THR A 168 16.36 -0.56 11.63
N LEU A 169 16.28 0.72 11.99
CA LEU A 169 16.84 1.24 13.25
C LEU A 169 16.20 0.55 14.47
N LEU A 170 14.86 0.45 14.49
CA LEU A 170 14.14 -0.22 15.57
C LEU A 170 14.45 -1.72 15.65
N SER A 171 14.57 -2.39 14.50
CA SER A 171 14.95 -3.80 14.42
C SER A 171 16.38 -4.02 14.93
N GLN A 172 17.34 -3.16 14.58
CA GLN A 172 18.70 -3.22 15.12
C GLN A 172 18.76 -3.04 16.63
N ALA A 173 17.92 -2.18 17.19
CA ALA A 173 17.90 -1.90 18.62
C ALA A 173 17.23 -3.02 19.44
N TYR A 174 16.14 -3.63 18.94
CA TYR A 174 15.28 -4.52 19.73
C TYR A 174 15.25 -5.97 19.24
N GLU A 175 15.59 -6.24 17.98
CA GLU A 175 15.56 -7.57 17.37
C GLU A 175 16.99 -8.13 17.18
N THR A 176 17.83 -8.01 18.20
CA THR A 176 19.27 -8.39 18.14
C THR A 176 19.55 -9.85 17.80
N HIS A 177 18.55 -10.73 17.97
CA HIS A 177 18.60 -12.14 17.59
C HIS A 177 18.52 -12.36 16.06
N ARG A 178 18.10 -11.35 15.30
CA ARG A 178 17.86 -11.45 13.86
C ARG A 178 19.12 -11.05 13.09
N ILE A 179 19.57 -11.93 12.19
CA ILE A 179 20.79 -11.71 11.38
C ILE A 179 20.53 -10.69 10.25
N SER A 180 19.28 -10.55 9.80
CA SER A 180 18.89 -9.63 8.72
C SER A 180 17.70 -8.75 9.12
N ASN A 181 17.79 -7.45 8.86
CA ASN A 181 16.72 -6.48 9.17
C ASN A 181 15.66 -6.39 8.05
N THR A 182 15.47 -7.46 7.27
CA THR A 182 14.57 -7.49 6.11
C THR A 182 13.11 -7.67 6.55
N GLY A 183 12.58 -6.70 7.30
CA GLY A 183 11.15 -6.60 7.60
C GLY A 183 10.39 -5.91 6.47
N ASN A 184 9.21 -6.39 6.12
CA ASN A 184 8.31 -5.67 5.23
C ASN A 184 7.61 -4.55 6.03
N VAL A 185 7.91 -3.30 5.70
CA VAL A 185 7.29 -2.11 6.34
C VAL A 185 5.77 -2.12 6.26
N TYR A 186 5.19 -2.65 5.18
CA TYR A 186 3.75 -2.67 4.96
C TYR A 186 3.01 -3.58 5.96
N THR A 187 3.64 -4.69 6.37
CA THR A 187 3.04 -5.64 7.32
C THR A 187 3.41 -5.37 8.77
N ARG A 188 4.46 -4.55 8.99
CA ARG A 188 5.02 -4.27 10.31
C ARG A 188 4.59 -2.91 10.85
N LEU A 189 4.17 -1.98 10.00
CA LEU A 189 3.69 -0.67 10.44
C LEU A 189 2.17 -0.57 10.35
N PHE A 190 1.60 0.07 11.36
CA PHE A 190 0.16 0.25 11.52
C PHE A 190 -0.17 1.73 11.67
N TYR A 191 -1.23 2.18 11.00
CA TYR A 191 -1.78 3.52 11.14
C TYR A 191 -3.06 3.49 11.98
N GLU A 192 -3.36 4.60 12.63
CA GLU A 192 -4.56 4.79 13.43
C GLU A 192 -5.68 5.38 12.57
N GLU A 193 -6.85 4.74 12.56
CA GLU A 193 -8.08 5.33 12.00
C GLU A 193 -8.90 6.07 13.07
N PRO A 194 -9.79 6.98 12.65
CA PRO A 194 -10.78 7.58 13.55
C PRO A 194 -11.59 6.50 14.27
N GLY A 195 -11.46 6.44 15.61
CA GLY A 195 -12.04 5.37 16.44
C GLY A 195 -11.00 4.50 17.14
N GLY A 196 -9.70 4.80 17.01
CA GLY A 196 -8.63 4.16 17.78
C GLY A 196 -8.28 2.75 17.31
N ARG A 197 -8.78 2.35 16.14
CA ARG A 197 -8.45 1.07 15.50
C ARG A 197 -7.18 1.22 14.69
N TRP A 198 -6.35 0.18 14.71
CA TRP A 198 -5.06 0.15 14.04
C TRP A 198 -5.08 -0.83 12.87
N PHE A 199 -4.62 -0.38 11.71
CA PHE A 199 -4.59 -1.16 10.47
C PHE A 199 -3.20 -1.16 9.85
N PRO A 200 -2.78 -2.26 9.21
CA PRO A 200 -1.46 -2.31 8.58
C PRO A 200 -1.39 -1.35 7.38
N LEU A 201 -0.21 -0.79 7.12
CA LEU A 201 0.01 0.03 5.94
C LEU A 201 -0.20 -0.73 4.63
N ASN A 202 -0.07 -2.07 4.63
CA ASN A 202 -0.36 -2.90 3.47
C ASN A 202 -1.79 -2.72 2.95
N ASP A 203 -2.75 -2.49 3.85
CA ASP A 203 -4.15 -2.29 3.48
C ASP A 203 -4.36 -1.02 2.65
N LEU A 204 -3.58 0.02 2.93
CA LEU A 204 -3.58 1.27 2.14
C LEU A 204 -3.02 1.05 0.74
N ARG A 205 -2.05 0.13 0.61
CA ARG A 205 -1.42 -0.19 -0.68
C ARG A 205 -2.29 -1.11 -1.52
N GLU A 206 -2.85 -2.16 -0.95
CA GLU A 206 -3.60 -3.18 -1.69
C GLU A 206 -5.00 -2.72 -2.07
N GLY A 207 -5.49 -1.61 -1.50
CA GLY A 207 -6.81 -1.09 -1.84
C GLY A 207 -7.92 -2.09 -1.54
N VAL A 208 -7.68 -3.03 -0.62
CA VAL A 208 -8.65 -4.09 -0.28
C VAL A 208 -9.93 -3.39 0.17
N GLN A 209 -10.94 -3.40 -0.69
CA GLN A 209 -12.31 -2.97 -0.42
C GLN A 209 -12.98 -3.94 0.56
N ALA A 210 -12.37 -4.15 1.73
CA ALA A 210 -13.01 -4.79 2.86
C ALA A 210 -14.08 -3.83 3.38
N VAL A 211 -15.26 -3.95 2.77
CA VAL A 211 -16.61 -3.60 3.24
C VAL A 211 -16.66 -2.62 4.42
N GLY A 212 -17.01 -1.38 4.11
CA GLY A 212 -17.83 -0.53 4.99
C GLY A 212 -17.19 0.16 6.19
N GLU A 213 -16.06 -0.30 6.74
CA GLU A 213 -15.53 0.25 8.00
C GLU A 213 -14.29 1.15 7.87
N ARG A 214 -13.65 1.23 6.68
CA ARG A 214 -12.36 1.91 6.50
C ARG A 214 -12.50 3.25 5.80
N LYS A 215 -12.73 4.31 6.59
CA LYS A 215 -13.03 5.65 6.08
C LYS A 215 -11.85 6.23 5.28
N LEU A 216 -10.62 6.10 5.78
CA LEU A 216 -9.45 6.71 5.14
C LEU A 216 -9.17 6.10 3.77
N LEU A 217 -9.30 4.78 3.68
CA LEU A 217 -9.13 4.03 2.43
C LEU A 217 -10.20 4.42 1.42
N ASN A 218 -11.47 4.44 1.84
CA ASN A 218 -12.60 4.81 0.97
C ASN A 218 -12.47 6.24 0.45
N ASP A 219 -12.15 7.20 1.32
CA ASP A 219 -11.98 8.60 0.93
C ASP A 219 -10.80 8.77 -0.05
N THR A 220 -9.70 8.04 0.19
CA THR A 220 -8.54 8.03 -0.72
C THR A 220 -8.94 7.49 -2.10
N TRP A 221 -9.64 6.36 -2.17
CA TRP A 221 -10.07 5.76 -3.43
C TRP A 221 -11.16 6.57 -4.15
N GLN A 222 -12.08 7.20 -3.44
CA GLN A 222 -13.03 8.13 -4.05
C GLN A 222 -12.31 9.33 -4.70
N HIS A 223 -11.23 9.83 -4.07
CA HIS A 223 -10.42 10.87 -4.67
C HIS A 223 -9.68 10.38 -5.92
N VAL A 224 -9.13 9.15 -5.89
CA VAL A 224 -8.55 8.51 -7.08
C VAL A 224 -9.58 8.45 -8.22
N GLU A 225 -10.79 7.97 -7.93
CA GLU A 225 -11.88 7.83 -8.91
C GLU A 225 -12.29 9.19 -9.51
N GLN A 226 -12.39 10.23 -8.68
CA GLN A 226 -12.71 11.59 -9.13
C GLN A 226 -11.63 12.15 -10.06
N VAL A 227 -10.36 12.01 -9.70
CA VAL A 227 -9.24 12.55 -10.49
C VAL A 227 -9.07 11.79 -11.81
N LEU A 228 -9.25 10.47 -11.79
CA LEU A 228 -9.15 9.63 -13.00
C LEU A 228 -10.43 9.65 -13.86
N GLY A 229 -11.52 10.26 -13.37
CA GLY A 229 -12.81 10.32 -14.07
C GLY A 229 -13.52 8.96 -14.18
N TRP A 230 -13.24 8.03 -13.26
CA TRP A 230 -13.77 6.67 -13.32
C TRP A 230 -15.21 6.62 -12.79
N ARG A 231 -16.17 6.70 -13.71
CA ARG A 231 -17.43 5.96 -13.57
C ARG A 231 -17.66 5.21 -14.88
N PRO A 232 -17.87 3.89 -14.88
CA PRO A 232 -18.55 3.27 -15.99
C PRO A 232 -19.90 3.98 -16.06
N THR A 233 -20.13 4.76 -17.11
CA THR A 233 -21.49 5.20 -17.44
C THR A 233 -22.34 3.94 -17.41
N SER A 234 -23.33 3.88 -16.52
CA SER A 234 -24.29 2.78 -16.51
C SER A 234 -24.73 2.53 -17.95
N PRO A 235 -24.76 1.28 -18.44
CA PRO A 235 -25.19 1.02 -19.80
C PRO A 235 -26.55 1.69 -19.95
N LYS A 236 -26.65 2.63 -20.89
CA LYS A 236 -27.91 3.29 -21.23
C LYS A 236 -28.91 2.16 -21.43
N LYS A 237 -29.90 2.04 -20.54
CA LYS A 237 -31.00 1.08 -20.68
C LYS A 237 -31.53 1.27 -22.10
N GLY A 238 -31.21 0.33 -22.98
CA GLY A 238 -31.71 0.34 -24.34
C GLY A 238 -33.22 0.42 -24.28
N LYS A 239 -33.79 1.44 -24.92
CA LYS A 239 -35.23 1.49 -25.16
C LYS A 239 -35.60 0.20 -25.88
N ARG A 240 -36.32 -0.69 -25.18
CA ARG A 240 -37.05 -1.77 -25.83
C ARG A 240 -38.03 -1.12 -26.81
N LYS A 241 -37.83 -1.38 -28.10
CA LYS A 241 -38.89 -1.32 -29.11
C LYS A 241 -39.60 -2.67 -29.10
#